data_AF-A0A0Q4XGW4-F1
#
_entry.id   AF-A0A0Q4XGW4-F1
#
_cell.length_a   1.000
_cell.length_b   1.000
_cell.length_c   1.000
_cell.angle_alpha   90.00
_cell.angle_beta   90.00
_cell.angle_gamma   90.00
#
_symmetry.space_group_name_H-M   'P 1'
#
loop_
_entity.id
_entity.type
_entity.pdbx_description
1 polymer ?
#
loop_
_entity_poly.entity_id
_entity_poly.type
_entity_poly.pdbx_seq_one_letter_code
_entity_poly.pdbx_strand_id
1 'polypeptide(L)'
;MTNTQSLLTGLAALLLMGAPVLAADGPPNLDIEQTCKSAASAGVNDNASQDGCLRSERSAHDEVKRRWGEFTPAAKRQCEKQFEAGGFPSYVEMVTCLELASGTGLKSNGKQGGDSVTKEPGPSQRTDPIEVLGKPAQ
;
A
#
# COMPACT_ATOMS: atom_id res chain seq x y z
N MET A 1 6.17 53.79 56.16
CA MET A 1 6.66 52.48 56.60
C MET A 1 5.72 51.43 56.03
N THR A 2 6.29 50.55 55.22
CA THR A 2 5.69 49.45 54.45
C THR A 2 5.01 48.40 55.33
N ASN A 3 3.88 47.80 54.90
CA ASN A 3 3.75 46.34 54.79
C ASN A 3 2.43 45.93 54.09
N THR A 4 2.50 45.61 52.80
CA THR A 4 1.41 44.93 52.05
C THR A 4 1.63 43.43 52.15
N GLN A 5 0.60 42.73 52.65
CA GLN A 5 0.62 41.29 52.91
C GLN A 5 0.80 40.47 51.63
N SER A 6 1.74 39.53 51.69
CA SER A 6 2.02 38.53 50.67
C SER A 6 0.79 37.64 50.41
N LEU A 7 0.22 37.75 49.22
CA LEU A 7 -0.62 36.71 48.62
C LEU A 7 0.18 36.06 47.48
N LEU A 8 1.04 35.11 47.87
CA LEU A 8 1.70 34.17 46.96
C LEU A 8 1.03 32.80 47.15
N THR A 9 -0.16 32.63 46.58
CA THR A 9 -0.77 31.30 46.38
C THR A 9 -0.54 30.92 44.94
N GLY A 10 0.34 29.93 44.75
CA GLY A 10 0.99 29.60 43.49
C GLY A 10 0.06 29.07 42.40
N LEU A 11 0.31 29.52 41.18
CA LEU A 11 -0.08 28.83 39.95
C LEU A 11 0.79 27.58 39.79
N ALA A 12 0.34 26.44 40.31
CA ALA A 12 0.89 25.15 39.94
C ALA A 12 0.44 24.83 38.50
N ALA A 13 1.29 25.15 37.53
CA ALA A 13 1.11 24.75 36.14
C ALA A 13 1.29 23.23 36.02
N LEU A 14 0.18 22.49 36.04
CA LEU A 14 0.13 21.07 35.67
C LEU A 14 0.16 20.95 34.13
N LEU A 15 1.35 21.12 33.55
CA LEU A 15 1.64 20.67 32.19
C LEU A 15 1.81 19.15 32.21
N LEU A 16 0.70 18.42 32.14
CA LEU A 16 0.70 17.02 31.74
C LEU A 16 1.04 16.95 30.25
N MET A 17 2.33 16.98 29.92
CA MET A 17 2.79 16.58 28.60
C MET A 17 2.62 15.06 28.50
N GLY A 18 1.44 14.62 28.06
CA GLY A 18 1.24 13.26 27.61
C GLY A 18 2.16 13.03 26.41
N ALA A 19 3.25 12.29 26.62
CA ALA A 19 4.05 11.80 25.51
C ALA A 19 3.13 10.95 24.62
N PRO A 20 3.10 11.17 23.29
CA PRO A 20 2.42 10.22 22.44
C PRO A 20 3.14 8.88 22.61
N VAL A 21 2.42 7.87 23.08
CA VAL A 21 2.81 6.48 22.89
C VAL A 21 2.86 6.30 21.38
N LEU A 22 4.06 6.35 20.82
CA LEU A 22 4.33 5.84 19.49
C LEU A 22 4.17 4.32 19.61
N ALA A 23 2.93 3.85 19.50
CA ALA A 23 2.73 2.49 19.04
C ALA A 23 3.46 2.44 17.71
N ALA A 24 4.50 1.61 17.63
CA ALA A 24 5.04 1.20 16.35
C ALA A 24 4.00 0.27 15.73
N ASP A 25 2.86 0.83 15.33
CA ASP A 25 1.88 0.13 14.52
C ASP A 25 2.65 -0.32 13.30
N GLY A 26 2.65 -1.63 13.02
CA GLY A 26 3.08 -2.18 11.74
C GLY A 26 1.91 -2.21 10.77
N PRO A 27 2.11 -2.64 9.52
CA PRO A 27 0.98 -2.91 8.64
C PRO A 27 0.03 -3.96 9.24
N PRO A 28 -1.27 -3.94 8.88
CA PRO A 28 -2.24 -4.95 9.29
C PRO A 28 -1.79 -6.34 8.82
N ASN A 29 -2.22 -7.38 9.53
CA ASN A 29 -2.01 -8.77 9.11
C ASN A 29 -3.16 -9.19 8.19
N LEU A 30 -2.88 -9.30 6.88
CA LEU A 30 -3.85 -9.70 5.87
C LEU A 30 -3.73 -11.22 5.62
N ASP A 31 -4.86 -11.89 5.46
CA ASP A 31 -4.90 -13.31 5.09
C ASP A 31 -4.65 -13.46 3.57
N ILE A 32 -3.36 -13.49 3.20
CA ILE A 32 -2.94 -13.62 1.81
C ILE A 32 -3.23 -15.00 1.22
N GLU A 33 -3.43 -16.04 2.06
CA GLU A 33 -3.78 -17.37 1.57
C GLU A 33 -5.20 -17.38 1.03
N GLN A 34 -6.13 -16.77 1.78
CA GLN A 34 -7.51 -16.58 1.35
C GLN A 34 -7.59 -15.67 0.12
N THR A 35 -6.80 -14.60 0.08
CA THR A 35 -6.68 -13.73 -1.11
C THR A 35 -6.19 -14.51 -2.33
N CYS A 36 -5.11 -15.28 -2.21
CA CYS A 36 -4.56 -16.01 -3.34
C CYS A 36 -5.39 -17.21 -3.76
N LYS A 37 -6.13 -17.83 -2.85
CA LYS A 37 -7.10 -18.88 -3.19
C LYS A 37 -8.21 -18.34 -4.09
N SER A 38 -8.70 -17.13 -3.81
CA SER A 38 -9.70 -16.48 -4.66
C SER A 38 -9.16 -16.16 -6.06
N ALA A 39 -7.93 -15.65 -6.15
CA ALA A 39 -7.30 -15.33 -7.42
C ALA A 39 -7.01 -16.59 -8.27
N ALA A 40 -6.60 -17.69 -7.62
CA ALA A 40 -6.36 -18.96 -8.27
C ALA A 40 -7.64 -19.52 -8.92
N SER A 41 -8.80 -19.36 -8.27
CA SER A 41 -10.10 -19.80 -8.82
C SER A 41 -10.52 -19.08 -10.12
N ALA A 42 -9.81 -18.01 -10.50
CA ALA A 42 -10.00 -17.29 -11.75
C ALA A 42 -8.96 -17.66 -12.85
N GLY A 43 -8.01 -18.56 -12.56
CA GLY A 43 -6.92 -18.95 -13.46
C GLY A 43 -7.19 -20.20 -14.30
N VAL A 44 -6.32 -20.45 -15.29
CA VAL A 44 -6.35 -21.67 -16.14
C VAL A 44 -5.44 -22.78 -15.57
N ASN A 45 -4.47 -22.40 -14.70
CA ASN A 45 -3.58 -23.32 -13.99
C ASN A 45 -3.44 -22.87 -12.53
N ASP A 46 -4.35 -23.36 -11.69
CA ASP A 46 -4.60 -22.88 -10.33
C ASP A 46 -3.34 -22.85 -9.45
N ASN A 47 -2.47 -23.86 -9.55
CA ASN A 47 -1.27 -23.97 -8.71
C ASN A 47 -0.21 -22.92 -9.06
N ALA A 48 0.11 -22.74 -10.35
CA ALA A 48 1.09 -21.73 -10.76
C ALA A 48 0.58 -20.30 -10.52
N SER A 49 -0.73 -20.09 -10.68
CA SER A 49 -1.41 -18.83 -10.36
C SER A 49 -1.40 -18.53 -8.86
N GLN A 50 -1.61 -19.54 -8.01
CA GLN A 50 -1.58 -19.38 -6.56
C GLN A 50 -0.17 -19.06 -6.04
N ASP A 51 0.84 -19.80 -6.48
CA ASP A 51 2.23 -19.56 -6.09
C ASP A 51 2.71 -18.18 -6.54
N GLY A 52 2.33 -17.76 -7.74
CA GLY A 52 2.59 -16.42 -8.26
C GLY A 52 1.98 -15.34 -7.36
N CYS A 53 0.71 -15.50 -6.98
CA CYS A 53 0.04 -14.59 -6.07
C CYS A 53 0.74 -14.53 -4.70
N LEU A 54 1.03 -15.67 -4.07
CA LEU A 54 1.66 -15.72 -2.75
C LEU A 54 3.03 -15.04 -2.74
N ARG A 55 3.82 -15.18 -3.81
CA ARG A 55 5.09 -14.47 -3.95
C ARG A 55 4.89 -12.95 -4.02
N SER A 56 3.94 -12.49 -4.84
CA SER A 56 3.64 -11.06 -4.98
C SER A 56 3.16 -10.44 -3.66
N GLU A 57 2.24 -11.11 -2.97
CA GLU A 57 1.70 -10.67 -1.68
C GLU A 57 2.77 -10.58 -0.60
N ARG A 58 3.65 -11.58 -0.51
CA ARG A 58 4.78 -11.56 0.45
C ARG A 58 5.76 -10.43 0.15
N SER A 59 6.12 -10.24 -1.12
CA SER A 59 7.00 -9.15 -1.55
C SER A 59 6.39 -7.78 -1.25
N ALA A 60 5.08 -7.61 -1.47
CA ALA A 60 4.39 -6.37 -1.17
C ALA A 60 4.27 -6.11 0.34
N HIS A 61 4.01 -7.14 1.15
CA HIS A 61 4.04 -7.03 2.60
C HIS A 61 5.41 -6.54 3.12
N ASP A 62 6.50 -7.12 2.60
CA ASP A 62 7.85 -6.71 2.98
C ASP A 62 8.13 -5.24 2.61
N GLU A 63 7.64 -4.79 1.45
CA GLU A 63 7.73 -3.39 1.02
C GLU A 63 6.94 -2.45 1.93
N VAL A 64 5.69 -2.78 2.25
CA VAL A 64 4.88 -1.98 3.20
C VAL A 64 5.57 -1.93 4.56
N LYS A 65 6.04 -3.06 5.08
CA LYS A 65 6.71 -3.14 6.38
C LYS A 65 7.97 -2.27 6.41
N ARG A 66 8.78 -2.31 5.35
CA ARG A 66 10.01 -1.50 5.22
C ARG A 66 9.71 -0.01 5.21
N ARG A 67 8.65 0.41 4.52
CA ARG A 67 8.29 1.83 4.31
C ARG A 67 7.24 2.34 5.28
N TRP A 68 6.77 1.52 6.21
CA TRP A 68 5.63 1.88 7.04
C TRP A 68 5.82 3.19 7.79
N GLY A 69 7.03 3.49 8.25
CA GLY A 69 7.35 4.76 8.91
C GLY A 69 7.29 6.00 7.99
N GLU A 70 7.36 5.83 6.67
CA GLU A 70 7.36 6.91 5.68
C GLU A 70 5.94 7.45 5.41
N PHE A 71 4.91 6.65 5.69
CA PHE A 71 3.52 7.00 5.39
C PHE A 71 2.85 7.74 6.54
N THR A 72 2.00 8.72 6.21
CA THR A 72 1.26 9.49 7.23
C THR A 72 0.22 8.61 7.93
N PRO A 73 -0.13 8.90 9.21
CA PRO A 73 -1.22 8.21 9.89
C PRO A 73 -2.58 8.32 9.18
N ALA A 74 -2.80 9.39 8.41
CA ALA A 74 -4.01 9.55 7.61
C ALA A 74 -4.02 8.57 6.42
N ALA A 75 -2.91 8.45 5.70
CA ALA A 75 -2.77 7.51 4.58
C ALA A 75 -2.93 6.05 5.05
N LYS A 76 -2.27 5.67 6.16
CA LYS A 76 -2.39 4.33 6.75
C LYS A 76 -3.84 3.96 7.05
N ARG A 77 -4.54 4.81 7.82
CA ARG A 77 -5.96 4.58 8.15
C ARG A 77 -6.84 4.52 6.91
N GLN A 78 -6.63 5.40 5.93
CA GLN A 78 -7.39 5.39 4.68
C GLN A 78 -7.21 4.05 3.93
N CYS A 79 -5.97 3.57 3.82
CA CYS A 79 -5.67 2.34 3.09
C CYS A 79 -6.12 1.09 3.83
N GLU A 80 -5.99 1.04 5.16
CA GLU A 80 -6.53 -0.03 6.00
C GLU A 80 -8.05 -0.16 5.86
N LYS A 81 -8.77 0.98 5.81
CA LYS A 81 -10.23 0.99 5.65
C LYS A 81 -10.71 0.41 4.32
N GLN A 82 -9.87 0.36 3.28
CA GLN A 82 -10.26 -0.25 2.00
C GLN A 82 -10.53 -1.76 2.14
N PHE A 83 -9.90 -2.42 3.12
CA PHE A 83 -10.07 -3.85 3.35
C PHE A 83 -11.31 -4.21 4.16
N GLU A 84 -11.97 -3.23 4.78
CA GLU A 84 -13.21 -3.44 5.52
C GLU A 84 -14.44 -3.54 4.60
N ALA A 85 -14.36 -3.02 3.37
CA ALA A 85 -15.49 -2.86 2.45
C ALA A 85 -15.93 -4.16 1.72
N GLY A 86 -15.41 -5.32 2.12
CA GLY A 86 -15.66 -6.61 1.46
C GLY A 86 -14.75 -6.84 0.24
N GLY A 87 -14.48 -8.10 -0.06
CA GLY A 87 -13.43 -8.53 -1.00
C GLY A 87 -12.30 -9.28 -0.30
N PHE A 88 -11.18 -9.47 -0.99
CA PHE A 88 -10.00 -10.14 -0.46
C PHE A 88 -8.87 -9.12 -0.29
N PRO A 89 -8.36 -8.90 0.93
CA PRO A 89 -7.36 -7.88 1.18
C PRO A 89 -5.99 -8.24 0.56
N SER A 90 -5.32 -7.27 -0.04
CA SER A 90 -4.04 -7.46 -0.75
C SER A 90 -3.00 -6.43 -0.32
N TYR A 91 -1.78 -6.89 -0.04
CA TYR A 91 -0.65 -6.02 0.19
C TYR A 91 -0.22 -5.27 -1.08
N VAL A 92 -0.43 -5.83 -2.27
CA VAL A 92 -0.15 -5.15 -3.55
C VAL A 92 -1.04 -3.90 -3.68
N GLU A 93 -2.32 -4.04 -3.35
CA GLU A 93 -3.26 -2.91 -3.31
C GLU A 93 -2.94 -1.93 -2.18
N MET A 94 -2.47 -2.42 -1.02
CA MET A 94 -2.03 -1.54 0.07
C MET A 94 -0.84 -0.67 -0.34
N VAL A 95 0.19 -1.23 -0.98
CA VAL A 95 1.34 -0.45 -1.50
C VAL A 95 0.83 0.64 -2.42
N THR A 96 -0.01 0.28 -3.38
CA THR A 96 -0.58 1.22 -4.36
C THR A 96 -1.36 2.34 -3.68
N CYS A 97 -2.23 2.01 -2.72
CA CYS A 97 -2.98 3.00 -1.96
C CYS A 97 -2.07 3.95 -1.19
N LEU A 98 -1.08 3.42 -0.46
CA LEU A 98 -0.17 4.22 0.36
C LEU A 98 0.65 5.17 -0.50
N GLU A 99 1.08 4.71 -1.69
CA GLU A 99 1.81 5.55 -2.63
C GLU A 99 0.94 6.68 -3.19
N LEU A 100 -0.29 6.38 -3.59
CA LEU A 100 -1.25 7.38 -4.06
C LEU A 100 -1.58 8.40 -2.97
N ALA A 101 -1.90 7.94 -1.76
CA ALA A 101 -2.25 8.80 -0.62
C ALA A 101 -1.08 9.67 -0.14
N SER A 102 0.16 9.22 -0.38
CA SER A 102 1.37 9.98 -0.01
C SER A 102 1.86 10.91 -1.12
N GLY A 103 1.20 10.93 -2.28
CA GLY A 103 1.65 11.69 -3.46
C GLY A 103 2.97 11.16 -4.03
N THR A 104 3.41 9.97 -3.63
CA THR A 104 4.56 9.27 -4.20
C THR A 104 4.17 8.38 -5.38
N GLY A 105 2.86 8.18 -5.60
CA GLY A 105 2.31 7.53 -6.77
C GLY A 105 2.84 8.20 -8.04
N LEU A 106 3.48 7.39 -8.89
CA LEU A 106 4.24 7.78 -10.07
C LEU A 106 5.64 8.39 -9.80
N LYS A 107 6.48 7.71 -9.02
CA LYS A 107 7.93 7.72 -9.31
C LYS A 107 8.30 6.47 -10.09
N SER A 108 7.90 6.44 -11.37
CA SER A 108 8.50 5.52 -12.34
C SER A 108 9.98 5.90 -12.43
N ASN A 109 10.86 5.15 -11.76
CA ASN A 109 12.30 5.22 -12.00
C ASN A 109 12.65 4.46 -13.28
N GLY A 110 11.87 4.70 -14.34
CA GLY A 110 12.06 4.22 -15.68
C GLY A 110 12.02 5.42 -16.59
N LYS A 111 13.14 5.69 -17.26
CA LYS A 111 13.21 6.57 -18.41
C LYS A 111 12.26 6.05 -19.48
N GLN A 112 10.99 6.40 -19.41
CA GLN A 112 9.98 6.02 -20.39
C GLN A 112 9.04 7.20 -20.60
N GLY A 113 9.08 7.74 -21.82
CA GLY A 113 8.31 8.89 -22.26
C GLY A 113 6.81 8.60 -22.12
N GLY A 114 6.17 9.33 -21.19
CA GLY A 114 4.74 9.30 -20.92
C GLY A 114 3.86 9.91 -22.03
N ASP A 115 4.38 10.03 -23.25
CA ASP A 115 3.62 10.45 -24.43
C ASP A 115 3.09 9.25 -25.23
N SER A 116 3.68 8.05 -25.05
CA SER A 116 3.33 6.87 -25.86
C SER A 116 2.41 5.87 -25.16
N VAL A 117 2.19 5.96 -23.84
CA VAL A 117 1.39 4.97 -23.09
C VAL A 117 -0.11 5.11 -23.36
N THR A 118 -0.57 6.32 -23.71
CA THR A 118 -1.95 6.58 -24.13
C THR A 118 -2.14 6.51 -25.64
N LYS A 119 -1.07 6.29 -26.41
CA LYS A 119 -1.16 6.12 -27.87
C LYS A 119 -1.35 4.64 -28.19
N GLU A 120 -2.45 4.32 -28.86
CA GLU A 120 -2.68 2.96 -29.36
C GLU A 120 -1.48 2.49 -30.20
N PRO A 121 -0.99 1.26 -29.99
CA PRO A 121 0.06 0.69 -30.83
C PRO A 121 -0.37 0.73 -32.30
N GLY A 122 0.57 1.07 -33.19
CA GLY A 122 0.29 1.02 -34.63
C GLY A 122 -0.12 -0.40 -35.06
N PRO A 123 -0.86 -0.55 -36.18
CA PRO A 123 -1.35 -1.86 -36.64
C PRO A 123 -0.27 -2.95 -36.75
N SER A 124 0.96 -2.56 -37.08
CA SER A 124 2.12 -3.45 -37.18
C SER A 124 2.71 -3.89 -35.83
N GLN A 125 2.30 -3.26 -34.73
CA GLN A 125 2.73 -3.59 -33.37
C GLN A 125 1.70 -4.45 -32.63
N ARG A 126 0.55 -4.74 -33.26
CA ARG A 126 -0.47 -5.62 -32.69
C ARG A 126 -0.15 -7.05 -33.07
N THR A 127 -0.09 -7.95 -32.10
CA THR A 127 0.10 -9.39 -32.35
C THR A 127 -1.09 -9.94 -33.14
N ASP A 128 -0.81 -10.71 -34.19
CA ASP A 128 -1.81 -11.46 -34.95
C ASP A 128 -2.24 -12.71 -34.14
N PRO A 129 -3.50 -12.79 -33.70
CA PRO A 129 -3.98 -13.94 -32.93
C PRO A 129 -3.88 -15.27 -33.69
N ILE A 130 -3.98 -15.27 -35.02
CA ILE A 130 -3.90 -16.51 -35.83
C ILE A 130 -2.47 -17.05 -35.84
N GLU A 131 -1.47 -16.18 -35.86
CA GLU A 131 -0.06 -16.56 -35.78
C GLU A 131 0.30 -17.14 -34.40
N VAL A 132 -0.20 -16.53 -33.33
CA VAL A 132 0.07 -16.98 -31.95
C VAL A 132 -0.55 -18.36 -31.69
N LEU A 133 -1.77 -18.58 -32.16
CA LEU A 133 -2.48 -19.84 -31.96
C LEU A 133 -1.96 -20.99 -32.82
N GLY A 134 -1.28 -20.68 -33.93
CA GLY A 134 -0.69 -21.69 -34.83
C GLY A 134 0.74 -22.10 -34.48
N LYS A 135 1.40 -21.42 -33.52
CA LYS A 135 2.80 -21.68 -33.19
C LYS A 135 2.92 -22.89 -32.25
N PRO A 136 3.66 -23.97 -32.62
CA PRO A 136 3.86 -25.08 -31.71
C PRO A 136 4.63 -24.60 -30.47
N ALA A 137 4.16 -25.01 -29.29
CA ALA A 137 4.87 -24.77 -28.04
C ALA A 137 6.25 -25.43 -28.13
N GLN A 138 7.30 -24.65 -27.95
CA GLN A 138 8.68 -25.13 -27.91
C GLN A 138 9.03 -25.68 -26.54
#